data_AF-A0A9E1NSY1-F1
#
_entry.id   AF-A0A9E1NSY1-F1
#
_cell.length_a   1.000
_cell.length_b   1.000
_cell.length_c   1.000
_cell.angle_alpha   90.00
_cell.angle_beta   90.00
_cell.angle_gamma   90.00
#
_symmetry.space_group_name_H-M   'P 1'
#
loop_
_entity.id
_entity.type
_entity.pdbx_description
1 polymer ?
#
loop_
_entity_poly.entity_id
_entity_poly.type
_entity_poly.pdbx_seq_one_letter_code
_entity_poly.pdbx_strand_id
1 'polypeptide(L)'
;MIISKTPFRISLFGGGTDYPSWYRDNGGSVLATAIDKYCYISCRHLPPFFEHKHRIVYGKVESVKDIEEIQHPVVRAVLSTLGTRAGLEIHHDGDLPARSGLGTSSSFTVGLINAMNAMKGLQTSKDDLAKQAIYIEQEVLKENVGSQDQILAAFGGFNKIDFNTDDSFNITPVIINKELTCKLQDHMLLFFTGLSRYASDIAKDKLANIK
;
A
#
# COMPACT_ATOMS: atom_id res chain seq x y z
N MET A 1 -13.84 4.63 16.94
CA MET A 1 -12.77 5.17 16.07
C MET A 1 -11.73 4.08 15.90
N ILE A 2 -11.28 3.84 14.68
CA ILE A 2 -10.21 2.88 14.34
C ILE A 2 -9.00 3.66 13.88
N ILE A 3 -7.81 3.21 14.27
CA ILE A 3 -6.54 3.74 13.78
C ILE A 3 -5.74 2.57 13.23
N SER A 4 -5.27 2.68 11.99
CA SER A 4 -4.32 1.75 11.40
C SER A 4 -2.95 2.38 11.30
N LYS A 5 -1.91 1.59 11.56
CA LYS A 5 -0.50 1.95 11.36
C LYS A 5 0.12 0.95 10.38
N THR A 6 0.55 1.43 9.22
CA THR A 6 1.10 0.59 8.15
C THR A 6 2.54 0.99 7.85
N PRO A 7 3.51 0.06 7.84
CA PRO A 7 4.89 0.40 7.57
C PRO A 7 5.14 0.69 6.08
N PHE A 8 6.08 1.58 5.81
CA PHE A 8 6.72 1.71 4.50
C PHE A 8 7.79 0.64 4.31
N ARG A 9 8.34 0.54 3.10
CA ARG A 9 9.26 -0.54 2.73
C ARG A 9 10.40 -0.09 1.83
N ILE A 10 11.52 -0.79 1.93
CA ILE A 10 12.66 -0.73 1.02
C ILE A 10 12.79 -2.06 0.31
N SER A 11 12.85 -2.03 -1.03
CA SER A 11 13.21 -3.18 -1.86
C SER A 11 14.72 -3.21 -2.04
N LEU A 12 15.37 -4.32 -1.67
CA LEU A 12 16.82 -4.47 -1.81
C LEU A 12 17.17 -5.09 -3.17
N PHE A 13 16.43 -6.12 -3.59
CA PHE A 13 16.68 -6.85 -4.83
C PHE A 13 15.38 -7.33 -5.47
N GLY A 14 15.42 -7.52 -6.79
CA GLY A 14 14.34 -8.14 -7.55
C GLY A 14 13.19 -7.21 -7.98
N GLY A 15 13.22 -5.94 -7.58
CA GLY A 15 12.23 -4.95 -7.98
C GLY A 15 12.10 -4.88 -9.51
N GLY A 16 10.88 -5.05 -10.02
CA GLY A 16 10.61 -5.19 -11.45
C GLY A 16 10.14 -6.61 -11.84
N THR A 17 10.57 -7.64 -11.11
CA THR A 17 10.09 -9.01 -11.33
C THR A 17 8.71 -9.26 -10.71
N ASP A 18 8.24 -8.33 -9.87
CA ASP A 18 6.96 -8.37 -9.17
C ASP A 18 5.79 -7.82 -9.99
N TYR A 19 6.02 -7.46 -11.25
CA TYR A 19 4.97 -7.02 -12.16
C TYR A 19 4.21 -8.21 -12.73
N PRO A 20 2.87 -8.19 -12.76
CA PRO A 20 2.06 -9.29 -13.29
C PRO A 20 2.43 -9.69 -14.71
N SER A 21 2.77 -8.73 -15.57
CA SER A 21 3.21 -9.02 -16.95
C SER A 21 4.53 -9.79 -17.04
N TRP A 22 5.33 -9.82 -15.97
CA TRP A 22 6.61 -10.53 -15.93
C TRP A 22 6.46 -11.87 -15.21
N TYR A 23 5.96 -11.86 -13.98
CA TYR A 23 5.94 -13.07 -13.16
C TYR A 23 4.94 -14.11 -13.64
N ARG A 24 3.90 -13.73 -14.39
CA ARG A 24 2.95 -14.69 -14.98
C ARG A 24 3.61 -15.63 -15.98
N ASP A 25 4.68 -15.18 -16.63
CA ASP A 25 5.41 -15.98 -17.62
C ASP A 25 6.70 -16.60 -17.05
N ASN A 26 7.38 -15.91 -16.12
CA ASN A 26 8.72 -16.28 -15.67
C ASN A 26 8.83 -16.64 -14.18
N GLY A 27 7.77 -16.37 -13.41
CA GLY A 27 7.89 -16.18 -11.97
C GLY A 27 8.65 -14.90 -11.60
N GLY A 28 8.67 -14.57 -10.31
CA GLY A 28 9.36 -13.39 -9.80
C GLY A 28 9.88 -13.62 -8.39
N SER A 29 10.85 -12.82 -7.96
CA SER A 29 11.36 -12.88 -6.59
C SER A 29 11.91 -11.53 -6.16
N VAL A 30 11.51 -11.11 -4.96
CA VAL A 30 11.95 -9.84 -4.36
C VAL A 30 12.48 -10.11 -2.95
N LEU A 31 13.57 -9.45 -2.59
CA LEU A 31 14.06 -9.38 -1.22
C LEU A 31 13.90 -7.95 -0.71
N ALA A 32 13.09 -7.77 0.33
CA ALA A 32 12.69 -6.45 0.79
C ALA A 32 12.34 -6.41 2.27
N THR A 33 12.40 -5.22 2.86
CA THR A 33 12.15 -5.02 4.28
C THR A 33 11.23 -3.84 4.55
N ALA A 34 10.34 -3.99 5.52
CA ALA A 34 9.61 -2.87 6.11
C ALA A 34 10.54 -2.03 7.00
N ILE A 35 10.32 -0.72 7.04
CA ILE A 35 11.14 0.22 7.81
C ILE A 35 10.36 0.87 8.96
N ASP A 36 11.08 1.60 9.81
CA ASP A 36 10.57 2.34 10.97
C ASP A 36 9.90 3.67 10.58
N LYS A 37 9.23 3.70 9.43
CA LYS A 37 8.47 4.83 8.89
C LYS A 37 7.11 4.33 8.47
N TYR A 38 6.07 5.09 8.76
CA TYR A 38 4.71 4.60 8.72
C TYR A 38 3.74 5.59 8.06
N CYS A 39 2.64 5.01 7.60
CA CYS A 39 1.39 5.67 7.29
C CYS A 39 0.39 5.38 8.42
N TYR A 40 -0.27 6.43 8.89
CA TYR A 40 -1.30 6.39 9.90
C TYR A 40 -2.61 6.81 9.27
N ILE A 41 -3.64 6.01 9.47
CA ILE A 41 -5.00 6.35 9.04
C ILE A 41 -5.91 6.26 10.24
N SER A 42 -6.55 7.37 10.57
CA SER A 42 -7.66 7.35 11.53
C SER A 42 -8.98 7.37 10.77
N CYS A 43 -9.89 6.49 11.19
CA CYS A 43 -11.20 6.36 10.58
C CYS A 43 -12.29 6.28 11.65
N ARG A 44 -13.35 7.07 11.49
CA ARG A 44 -14.51 7.05 12.37
C ARG A 44 -15.79 7.30 11.58
N HIS A 45 -16.91 6.91 12.15
CA HIS A 45 -18.20 7.37 11.66
C HIS A 45 -18.33 8.88 11.87
N LEU A 46 -18.76 9.57 10.82
CA LEU A 46 -19.12 10.97 10.87
C LEU A 46 -20.56 11.10 11.38
N PRO A 47 -20.80 11.83 12.48
CA PRO A 47 -22.15 12.09 12.98
C PRO A 47 -23.04 12.78 11.94
N PRO A 48 -24.36 12.52 11.92
CA PRO A 48 -25.28 13.07 10.92
C PRO A 48 -25.67 14.54 11.18
N PHE A 49 -24.79 15.32 11.82
CA PHE A 49 -25.04 16.73 12.15
C PHE A 49 -24.34 17.71 11.18
N PHE A 50 -23.57 17.19 10.23
CA PHE A 50 -22.83 17.97 9.24
C PHE A 50 -23.50 17.93 7.86
N GLU A 51 -23.30 18.97 7.06
CA GLU A 51 -23.86 19.04 5.69
C GLU A 51 -23.26 18.00 4.72
N HIS A 52 -22.05 17.53 5.02
CA HIS A 52 -21.35 16.49 4.27
C HIS A 52 -21.49 15.14 4.96
N LYS A 53 -21.41 14.07 4.17
CA LYS A 53 -21.48 12.70 4.66
C LYS A 53 -20.09 12.10 4.86
N HIS A 54 -19.13 12.51 4.03
CA HIS A 54 -17.76 12.03 4.09
C HIS A 54 -16.79 13.20 4.20
N ARG A 55 -15.81 13.07 5.09
CA ARG A 55 -14.72 14.03 5.26
C ARG A 55 -13.38 13.29 5.14
N ILE A 56 -12.58 13.64 4.15
CA ILE A 56 -11.29 13.01 3.89
C ILE A 56 -10.22 14.09 4.04
N VAL A 57 -9.30 13.88 4.98
CA VAL A 57 -8.20 14.80 5.29
C VAL A 57 -6.88 14.13 4.97
N TYR A 58 -6.15 14.73 4.05
CA TYR A 58 -4.78 14.38 3.67
C TYR A 58 -4.08 15.71 3.32
N GLY A 59 -3.16 15.72 2.36
CA GLY A 59 -2.61 16.97 1.80
C GLY A 59 -3.68 17.95 1.26
N LYS A 60 -4.94 17.52 1.17
CA LYS A 60 -6.13 18.34 0.93
C LYS A 60 -7.26 17.90 1.88
N VAL A 61 -8.22 18.78 2.12
CA VAL A 61 -9.49 18.44 2.79
C VAL A 61 -10.59 18.31 1.73
N GLU A 62 -11.28 17.18 1.74
CA GLU A 62 -12.48 16.92 0.95
C GLU A 62 -13.67 16.73 1.87
N SER A 63 -14.80 17.38 1.56
CA SER A 63 -16.06 17.24 2.29
C SER A 63 -17.17 17.02 1.27
N VAL A 64 -17.68 15.80 1.18
CA VAL A 64 -18.56 15.35 0.10
C VAL A 64 -19.78 14.60 0.63
N LYS A 65 -20.83 14.49 -0.18
CA LYS A 65 -22.06 13.77 0.18
C LYS A 65 -22.04 12.34 -0.33
N ASP A 66 -21.46 12.12 -1.50
CA ASP A 66 -21.40 10.81 -2.14
C ASP A 66 -19.97 10.33 -2.34
N ILE A 67 -19.76 9.01 -2.31
CA ILE A 67 -18.43 8.40 -2.47
C ILE A 67 -17.84 8.72 -3.84
N GLU A 68 -18.67 8.82 -4.87
CA GLU A 68 -18.24 9.12 -6.24
C GLU A 68 -17.66 10.54 -6.41
N GLU A 69 -18.02 11.47 -5.51
CA GLU A 69 -17.51 12.85 -5.51
C GLU A 69 -16.07 12.93 -4.95
N ILE A 70 -15.60 11.89 -4.26
CA ILE A 70 -14.25 11.82 -3.68
C ILE A 70 -13.22 11.87 -4.80
N GLN A 71 -12.32 12.85 -4.72
CA GLN A 71 -11.23 13.08 -5.67
C GLN A 71 -10.04 12.18 -5.38
N HIS A 72 -9.77 11.85 -4.12
CA HIS A 72 -8.71 10.91 -3.78
C HIS A 72 -9.03 9.50 -4.34
N PRO A 73 -8.26 9.01 -5.35
CA PRO A 73 -8.64 7.84 -6.13
C PRO A 73 -8.70 6.56 -5.29
N VAL A 74 -7.69 6.32 -4.46
CA VAL A 74 -7.66 5.15 -3.56
C VAL A 74 -8.81 5.16 -2.55
N VAL A 75 -9.12 6.31 -1.94
CA VAL A 75 -10.21 6.39 -0.97
C VAL A 75 -11.55 6.09 -1.64
N ARG A 76 -11.80 6.70 -2.81
CA ARG A 76 -13.00 6.40 -3.60
C ARG A 76 -13.10 4.91 -3.93
N ALA A 77 -12.03 4.33 -4.48
CA ALA A 77 -12.01 2.92 -4.86
C ALA A 77 -12.27 1.99 -3.67
N VAL A 78 -11.56 2.17 -2.56
CA VAL A 78 -11.74 1.33 -1.36
C VAL A 78 -13.15 1.46 -0.79
N LEU A 79 -13.69 2.68 -0.69
CA LEU A 79 -15.04 2.90 -0.16
C LEU A 79 -16.13 2.35 -1.08
N SER A 80 -15.99 2.49 -2.40
CA SER A 80 -16.93 1.92 -3.38
C SER A 80 -16.86 0.38 -3.40
N THR A 81 -15.66 -0.21 -3.36
CA THR A 81 -15.47 -1.68 -3.38
C THR A 81 -15.95 -2.34 -2.10
N LEU A 82 -15.55 -1.82 -0.94
CA LEU A 82 -15.96 -2.41 0.33
C LEU A 82 -17.42 -2.05 0.64
N GLY A 83 -17.90 -0.89 0.22
CA GLY A 83 -19.22 -0.38 0.53
C GLY A 83 -19.34 0.11 1.97
N THR A 84 -19.86 1.33 2.12
CA THR A 84 -20.26 1.90 3.41
C THR A 84 -21.56 2.69 3.26
N ARG A 85 -22.50 2.48 4.19
CA ARG A 85 -23.74 3.28 4.25
C ARG A 85 -23.59 4.49 5.16
N ALA A 86 -22.71 4.39 6.16
CA ALA A 86 -22.47 5.44 7.14
C ALA A 86 -21.55 6.51 6.57
N GLY A 87 -21.76 7.75 7.03
CA GLY A 87 -20.81 8.82 6.83
C GLY A 87 -19.48 8.52 7.53
N LEU A 88 -18.37 8.93 6.92
CA LEU A 88 -17.03 8.62 7.40
C LEU A 88 -16.16 9.85 7.47
N GLU A 89 -15.34 9.91 8.52
CA GLU A 89 -14.23 10.83 8.61
C GLU A 89 -12.92 10.04 8.60
N ILE A 90 -12.06 10.34 7.63
CA ILE A 90 -10.80 9.66 7.35
C ILE A 90 -9.69 10.70 7.38
N HIS A 91 -8.67 10.50 8.20
CA HIS A 91 -7.46 11.32 8.21
C HIS A 91 -6.25 10.46 7.90
N HIS A 92 -5.35 11.00 7.09
CA HIS A 92 -4.08 10.39 6.71
C HIS A 92 -2.90 11.24 7.15
N ASP A 93 -2.00 10.62 7.90
CA ASP A 93 -0.74 11.20 8.35
C ASP A 93 0.39 10.23 8.00
N GLY A 94 1.43 10.72 7.32
CA GLY A 94 2.55 9.88 6.88
C GLY A 94 3.89 10.46 7.30
N ASP A 95 4.81 9.59 7.74
CA ASP A 95 6.17 10.00 8.14
C ASP A 95 7.02 10.49 6.97
N LEU A 96 6.61 10.18 5.73
CA LEU A 96 7.33 10.50 4.50
C LEU A 96 6.37 11.09 3.46
N PRO A 97 6.85 11.98 2.57
CA PRO A 97 6.03 12.53 1.50
C PRO A 97 5.60 11.45 0.52
N ALA A 98 4.48 11.70 -0.16
CA ALA A 98 4.03 10.86 -1.27
C ALA A 98 5.12 10.75 -2.34
N ARG A 99 5.18 9.59 -3.01
CA ARG A 99 6.10 9.32 -4.15
C ARG A 99 7.58 9.36 -3.77
N SER A 100 7.90 8.98 -2.53
CA SER A 100 9.28 8.81 -2.07
C SER A 100 9.99 7.56 -2.59
N GLY A 101 9.30 6.71 -3.37
CA GLY A 101 9.81 5.40 -3.81
C GLY A 101 9.76 4.31 -2.73
N LEU A 102 9.14 4.60 -1.58
CA LEU A 102 9.12 3.72 -0.40
C LEU A 102 7.77 2.99 -0.19
N GLY A 103 6.96 2.88 -1.24
CA GLY A 103 5.69 2.15 -1.21
C GLY A 103 4.60 2.90 -0.45
N THR A 104 4.66 4.23 -0.43
CA THR A 104 3.74 5.08 0.35
C THR A 104 2.29 4.94 -0.09
N SER A 105 2.04 4.81 -1.40
CA SER A 105 0.66 4.66 -1.95
C SER A 105 0.05 3.34 -1.51
N SER A 106 0.75 2.22 -1.75
CA SER A 106 0.27 0.90 -1.37
C SER A 106 0.16 0.71 0.14
N SER A 107 1.03 1.35 0.92
CA SER A 107 0.90 1.36 2.39
C SER A 107 -0.36 2.10 2.85
N PHE A 108 -0.73 3.18 2.17
CA PHE A 108 -2.00 3.88 2.41
C PHE A 108 -3.20 2.99 2.05
N THR A 109 -3.18 2.34 0.88
CA THR A 109 -4.23 1.40 0.45
C THR A 109 -4.43 0.27 1.46
N VAL A 110 -3.35 -0.38 1.88
CA VAL A 110 -3.36 -1.45 2.90
C VAL A 110 -3.90 -0.93 4.24
N GLY A 111 -3.44 0.23 4.70
CA GLY A 111 -3.92 0.83 5.95
C GLY A 111 -5.41 1.13 5.91
N LEU A 112 -5.90 1.71 4.80
CA LEU A 112 -7.29 2.10 4.64
C LEU A 112 -8.20 0.88 4.62
N ILE A 113 -7.84 -0.16 3.85
CA ILE A 113 -8.59 -1.42 3.81
C ILE A 113 -8.64 -2.05 5.20
N ASN A 114 -7.52 -2.10 5.90
CA ASN A 114 -7.46 -2.65 7.26
C ASN A 114 -8.37 -1.87 8.23
N ALA A 115 -8.32 -0.54 8.20
CA ALA A 115 -9.18 0.30 9.03
C ALA A 115 -10.67 0.10 8.71
N MET A 116 -11.01 -0.01 7.42
CA MET A 116 -12.38 -0.24 6.95
C MET A 116 -12.91 -1.61 7.35
N ASN A 117 -12.10 -2.67 7.21
CA ASN A 117 -12.48 -4.03 7.62
C ASN A 117 -12.66 -4.10 9.14
N ALA A 118 -11.77 -3.48 9.91
CA ALA A 118 -11.91 -3.38 11.36
C ALA A 118 -13.16 -2.59 11.79
N MET A 119 -13.53 -1.51 11.09
CA MET A 119 -14.79 -0.78 11.36
C MET A 119 -16.03 -1.65 11.11
N LYS A 120 -15.95 -2.63 10.22
CA LYS A 120 -17.02 -3.61 9.97
C LYS A 120 -17.00 -4.79 10.94
N GLY A 121 -16.04 -4.82 11.88
CA GLY A 121 -15.83 -5.96 12.77
C GLY A 121 -15.23 -7.19 12.09
N LEU A 122 -14.65 -7.04 10.90
CA LEU A 122 -14.01 -8.13 10.16
C LEU A 122 -12.55 -8.26 10.59
N GLN A 123 -12.11 -9.47 10.91
CA GLN A 123 -10.69 -9.79 11.02
C GLN A 123 -10.17 -10.19 9.64
N THR A 124 -9.14 -9.49 9.15
CA THR A 124 -8.53 -9.75 7.85
C THR A 124 -7.15 -10.35 8.05
N SER A 125 -6.86 -11.47 7.38
CA SER A 125 -5.51 -12.03 7.38
C SER A 125 -4.55 -11.10 6.60
N LYS A 126 -3.25 -11.21 6.86
CA LYS A 126 -2.24 -10.44 6.12
C LYS A 126 -2.26 -10.75 4.62
N ASP A 127 -2.52 -12.01 4.28
CA ASP A 127 -2.64 -12.48 2.91
C ASP A 127 -3.86 -11.85 2.20
N ASP A 128 -5.03 -11.91 2.84
CA ASP A 128 -6.25 -11.29 2.30
C ASP A 128 -6.11 -9.77 2.17
N LEU A 129 -5.41 -9.13 3.12
CA LEU A 129 -5.19 -7.70 3.11
C LEU A 129 -4.29 -7.29 1.93
N ALA A 130 -3.21 -8.05 1.69
CA ALA A 130 -2.34 -7.84 0.54
C ALA A 130 -3.10 -8.04 -0.78
N LYS A 131 -3.86 -9.14 -0.91
CA LYS A 131 -4.66 -9.45 -2.10
C LYS A 131 -5.72 -8.39 -2.39
N GLN A 132 -6.43 -7.90 -1.36
CA GLN A 132 -7.39 -6.81 -1.52
C GLN A 132 -6.71 -5.52 -2.01
N ALA A 133 -5.55 -5.17 -1.45
CA ALA A 133 -4.82 -3.98 -1.87
C ALA A 133 -4.30 -4.10 -3.31
N ILE A 134 -3.77 -5.27 -3.70
CA ILE A 134 -3.34 -5.56 -5.08
C ILE A 134 -4.54 -5.42 -6.04
N TYR A 135 -5.67 -6.02 -5.70
CA TYR A 135 -6.90 -5.92 -6.50
C TYR A 135 -7.37 -4.47 -6.68
N ILE A 136 -7.38 -3.66 -5.61
CA ILE A 136 -7.76 -2.25 -5.71
C ILE A 136 -6.83 -1.48 -6.65
N GLU A 137 -5.51 -1.66 -6.54
CA GLU A 137 -4.56 -0.88 -7.34
C GLU A 137 -4.48 -1.35 -8.80
N GLN A 138 -4.45 -2.66 -9.04
CA GLN A 138 -4.27 -3.22 -10.38
C GLN A 138 -5.58 -3.35 -11.16
N GLU A 139 -6.67 -3.79 -10.53
CA GLU A 139 -7.94 -4.07 -11.24
C GLU A 139 -8.92 -2.90 -11.18
N VAL A 140 -9.09 -2.27 -10.01
CA VAL A 140 -10.06 -1.19 -9.82
C VAL A 140 -9.51 0.15 -10.32
N LEU A 141 -8.29 0.51 -9.91
CA LEU A 141 -7.64 1.75 -10.32
C LEU A 141 -6.87 1.63 -11.64
N LYS A 142 -6.58 0.41 -12.10
CA LYS A 142 -5.82 0.12 -13.34
C LYS A 142 -4.45 0.79 -13.36
N GLU A 143 -3.79 0.88 -12.20
CA GLU A 143 -2.44 1.42 -12.11
C GLU A 143 -1.41 0.39 -12.56
N ASN A 144 -0.37 0.86 -13.26
CA ASN A 144 0.75 0.02 -13.67
C ASN A 144 1.72 -0.18 -12.50
N VAL A 145 1.32 -0.99 -11.53
CA VAL A 145 2.09 -1.27 -10.30
C VAL A 145 2.40 -2.76 -10.18
N GLY A 146 3.53 -3.08 -9.55
CA GLY A 146 3.83 -4.44 -9.13
C GLY A 146 3.06 -4.84 -7.87
N SER A 147 3.37 -6.02 -7.36
CA SER A 147 2.69 -6.63 -6.21
C SER A 147 3.52 -6.63 -4.92
N GLN A 148 4.78 -6.17 -4.94
CA GLN A 148 5.65 -6.25 -3.75
C GLN A 148 5.24 -5.29 -2.63
N ASP A 149 4.74 -4.10 -2.98
CA ASP A 149 4.55 -3.00 -2.03
C ASP A 149 3.41 -3.29 -1.06
N GLN A 150 2.30 -3.77 -1.60
CA GLN A 150 1.07 -4.14 -0.89
C GLN A 150 1.37 -5.32 0.05
N ILE A 151 2.11 -6.31 -0.43
CA ILE A 151 2.51 -7.47 0.35
C ILE A 151 3.40 -7.04 1.52
N LEU A 152 4.44 -6.25 1.28
CA LEU A 152 5.35 -5.79 2.34
C LEU A 152 4.65 -4.91 3.38
N ALA A 153 3.74 -4.05 2.94
CA ALA A 153 2.94 -3.21 3.82
C ALA A 153 2.00 -4.05 4.72
N ALA A 154 1.39 -5.11 4.19
CA ALA A 154 0.50 -6.00 4.96
C ALA A 154 1.28 -6.93 5.91
N PHE A 155 2.41 -7.48 5.46
CA PHE A 155 3.15 -8.48 6.24
C PHE A 155 4.14 -7.87 7.23
N GLY A 156 4.83 -6.79 6.85
CA GLY A 156 5.92 -6.20 7.61
C GLY A 156 7.16 -7.10 7.69
N GLY A 157 8.23 -6.61 8.32
CA GLY A 157 9.47 -7.37 8.55
C GLY A 157 10.39 -7.46 7.33
N PHE A 158 11.40 -8.34 7.42
CA PHE A 158 12.35 -8.62 6.35
C PHE A 158 11.99 -9.94 5.67
N ASN A 159 11.63 -9.89 4.39
CA ASN A 159 11.07 -11.04 3.69
C ASN A 159 11.64 -11.20 2.29
N LYS A 160 11.75 -12.47 1.88
CA LYS A 160 11.79 -12.87 0.48
C LYS A 160 10.37 -13.17 0.04
N ILE A 161 9.94 -12.59 -1.07
CA ILE A 161 8.64 -12.80 -1.68
C ILE A 161 8.87 -13.44 -3.04
N ASP A 162 8.30 -14.63 -3.25
CA ASP A 162 8.31 -15.31 -4.53
C ASP A 162 6.91 -15.16 -5.17
N PHE A 163 6.88 -14.74 -6.43
CA PHE A 163 5.66 -14.55 -7.22
C PHE A 163 5.53 -15.69 -8.21
N ASN A 164 4.42 -16.42 -8.15
CA ASN A 164 4.16 -17.57 -8.99
C ASN A 164 3.40 -17.16 -10.25
N THR A 165 3.45 -18.00 -11.28
CA THR A 165 2.82 -17.75 -12.58
C THR A 165 1.28 -17.70 -12.54
N ASP A 166 0.68 -18.17 -11.44
CA ASP A 166 -0.77 -18.26 -11.22
C ASP A 166 -1.33 -17.12 -10.34
N ASP A 167 -0.59 -16.00 -10.23
CA ASP A 167 -0.90 -14.85 -9.35
C ASP A 167 -0.83 -15.15 -7.84
N SER A 168 -0.49 -16.37 -7.43
CA SER A 168 -0.17 -16.65 -6.03
C SER A 168 1.23 -16.14 -5.66
N PHE A 169 1.45 -15.90 -4.37
CA PHE A 169 2.75 -15.51 -3.84
C PHE A 169 3.09 -16.31 -2.59
N ASN A 170 4.38 -16.50 -2.36
CA ASN A 170 4.92 -17.12 -1.16
C ASN A 170 5.83 -16.14 -0.42
N ILE A 171 5.69 -16.09 0.90
CA ILE A 171 6.48 -15.21 1.75
C ILE A 171 7.34 -16.06 2.66
N THR A 172 8.64 -15.84 2.57
CA THR A 172 9.64 -16.46 3.43
C THR A 172 10.28 -15.37 4.29
N PRO A 173 9.97 -15.30 5.60
CA PRO A 173 10.65 -14.40 6.52
C PRO A 173 12.14 -14.70 6.56
N VAL A 174 12.97 -13.67 6.41
CA VAL A 174 14.42 -13.79 6.48
C VAL A 174 14.86 -13.57 7.92
N ILE A 175 15.10 -14.68 8.61
CA ILE A 175 15.47 -14.69 10.03
C ILE A 175 16.98 -14.48 10.13
N ILE A 176 17.38 -13.29 10.58
CA ILE A 176 18.78 -12.93 10.85
C ILE A 176 18.97 -12.57 12.32
N ASN A 177 20.17 -12.83 12.84
CA ASN A 177 20.50 -12.49 14.23
C ASN A 177 20.70 -10.98 14.41
N LYS A 178 20.64 -10.52 15.66
CA LYS A 178 20.77 -9.09 15.99
C LYS A 178 22.08 -8.47 15.51
N GLU A 179 23.18 -9.23 15.58
CA GLU A 179 24.49 -8.75 15.14
C GLU A 179 24.49 -8.42 13.63
N LEU A 180 23.94 -9.31 12.80
CA LEU A 180 23.83 -9.08 11.36
C LEU A 180 22.86 -7.96 11.03
N THR A 181 21.75 -7.84 11.77
CA THR A 181 20.82 -6.70 11.63
C THR A 181 21.53 -5.37 11.90
N CYS A 182 22.29 -5.26 13.00
CA CYS A 182 23.06 -4.05 13.31
C CYS A 182 24.10 -3.77 12.22
N LYS A 183 24.87 -4.78 11.79
CA LYS A 183 25.84 -4.62 10.71
C LYS A 183 25.18 -4.11 9.42
N LEU A 184 24.01 -4.65 9.04
CA LEU A 184 23.29 -4.19 7.86
C LEU A 184 22.88 -2.72 8.00
N GLN A 185 22.29 -2.36 9.14
CA GLN A 185 21.84 -0.99 9.42
C GLN A 185 23.00 0.01 9.43
N ASP A 186 24.14 -0.35 10.02
CA ASP A 186 25.34 0.51 10.08
C ASP A 186 25.97 0.79 8.70
N HIS A 187 25.64 -0.02 7.69
CA HIS A 187 26.15 0.10 6.32
C HIS A 187 25.08 0.59 5.32
N MET A 188 23.90 0.99 5.79
CA MET A 188 22.82 1.50 4.94
C MET A 188 22.56 2.98 5.24
N LEU A 189 22.55 3.79 4.19
CA LEU A 189 22.18 5.20 4.26
C LEU A 189 21.00 5.46 3.33
N LEU A 190 19.99 6.17 3.83
CA LEU A 190 18.82 6.57 3.07
C LEU A 190 18.89 8.06 2.76
N PHE A 191 18.82 8.41 1.47
CA PHE A 191 18.87 9.79 1.01
C PHE A 191 17.56 10.17 0.33
N PHE A 192 16.90 11.22 0.82
CA PHE A 192 15.76 11.82 0.13
C PHE A 192 16.27 12.84 -0.89
N THR A 193 16.14 12.52 -2.18
CA THR A 193 16.67 13.35 -3.27
C THR A 193 15.76 14.52 -3.65
N GLY A 194 14.53 14.57 -3.13
CA GLY A 194 13.51 15.55 -3.54
C GLY A 194 12.94 15.34 -4.95
N LEU A 195 13.49 14.39 -5.73
CA LEU A 195 13.01 14.07 -7.05
C LEU A 195 11.81 13.12 -6.95
N SER A 196 10.61 13.64 -7.20
CA SER A 196 9.38 12.85 -7.30
C SER A 196 9.02 12.65 -8.77
N ARG A 197 9.10 11.41 -9.28
CA ARG A 197 8.54 11.02 -10.58
C ARG A 197 7.35 10.09 -10.37
N TYR A 198 6.37 10.15 -11.26
CA TYR A 198 5.26 9.20 -11.25
C TYR A 198 5.79 7.81 -11.63
N ALA A 199 5.82 6.89 -10.66
CA ALA A 199 6.35 5.54 -10.86
C ALA A 199 5.56 4.77 -11.95
N SER A 200 4.26 5.02 -12.06
CA SER A 200 3.38 4.42 -13.08
C SER A 200 3.82 4.77 -14.51
N ASP A 201 4.34 5.98 -14.75
CA ASP A 201 4.76 6.40 -16.10
C ASP A 201 6.04 5.65 -16.51
N ILE A 202 7.03 5.56 -15.60
CA ILE A 202 8.25 4.79 -15.83
C ILE A 202 7.95 3.29 -15.95
N ALA A 203 7.01 2.79 -15.15
CA ALA A 203 6.58 1.40 -15.20
C ALA A 203 5.94 1.08 -16.55
N LYS A 204 5.08 1.97 -17.07
CA LYS A 204 4.45 1.80 -18.39
C LYS A 204 5.48 1.63 -19.50
N ASP A 205 6.54 2.45 -19.50
CA ASP A 205 7.63 2.33 -20.49
C ASP A 205 8.40 1.02 -20.34
N LYS A 206 8.62 0.54 -19.10
CA LYS A 206 9.25 -0.78 -18.87
C LYS A 206 8.36 -1.91 -19.36
N LEU A 207 7.08 -1.90 -19.00
CA LEU A 207 6.09 -2.91 -19.37
C LEU A 207 5.95 -3.02 -20.90
N ALA A 208 5.98 -1.90 -21.62
CA ALA A 208 5.95 -1.89 -23.08
C ALA A 208 7.16 -2.57 -23.73
N ASN A 209 8.27 -2.71 -23.00
CA ASN A 209 9.53 -3.30 -23.46
C ASN A 209 9.79 -4.72 -22.91
N ILE A 210 8.89 -5.25 -22.08
CA ILE A 210 8.94 -6.66 -21.66
C ILE A 210 8.52 -7.51 -22.86
N LYS A 211 9.45 -8.37 -23.32
CA LYS A 211 9.25 -9.33 -24.40
C LYS A 211 9.28 -10.75 -23.87
#